data_AF-A0A3D3RP84-F1
#
_entry.id   AF-A0A3D3RP84-F1
#
_cell.length_a   1.000
_cell.length_b   1.000
_cell.length_c   1.000
_cell.angle_alpha   90.00
_cell.angle_beta   90.00
_cell.angle_gamma   90.00
#
_symmetry.space_group_name_H-M   'P 1'
#
loop_
_entity.id
_entity.type
_entity.pdbx_description
1 polymer ?
#
loop_
_entity_poly.entity_id
_entity_poly.type
_entity_poly.pdbx_seq_one_letter_code
_entity_poly.pdbx_strand_id
1 'polypeptide(L)'
;MRKFKHMRKSTQMLMLLMLLCAVDQSRTPVMASSVDNTTIQTISTTQEGESNKKSAVKDSIELKEVTKETVYHIKEDGSVEEISMLDITDGIPEDMSNYYAVIEMEDLPSFYAKIKEFRKENKKLVAVIEQKDLVQYAKDGSKTTGSYKFAISYKDSKGEHGIVKDATEFFKEVAANLGGTYTLTEDLDASNISADQAAILGTFTGKINGNGHKILNLKTPLFQKVNGATIENLVIENATITSSVKGILANSIENKSTINNTFIVNSSLKNNTNQMGAFAGVLNNSTIKNSAAINISIKGNNTIGGMIGQTNSGSVIENSYVTGTIEGTIYHDLGARIGGITGWHSGASIDHCFTNVTIKAPSKTGNGGLIGGPNGANPKITYSFSIANGSTNKIAGFNVLANAKEVYEYKDANGTTNINANNQDKVKEVSDIYTKSFYTDVLKLDESVWNLDLVDNGKLPSLKADPLPNTLVDYEIQENKNNIPNYKEVRNQEAYMEANEVAYANIAKLMPFASTEDWVSYGNKVGTSSSIHSKKIQYVLPLDKNGALVTGVEKQDSDVVTKILLVYEDGENEGLSVQYKNLVGDVVATYETTVGDLQYQFHNYVVDVNEDLKQEVLT
;
A
#
# COMPACT_ATOMS: atom_id res chain seq x y z
N MET A 1 -23.65 -13.66 -24.12
CA MET A 1 -23.95 -15.07 -23.79
C MET A 1 -22.75 -15.92 -23.30
N ARG A 2 -21.49 -15.44 -23.34
CA ARG A 2 -20.33 -16.17 -22.75
C ARG A 2 -20.04 -15.88 -21.27
N LYS A 3 -20.63 -14.84 -20.66
CA LYS A 3 -20.47 -14.49 -19.22
C LYS A 3 -21.32 -15.33 -18.24
N PHE A 4 -22.33 -16.06 -18.71
CA PHE A 4 -23.18 -16.89 -17.85
C PHE A 4 -22.68 -18.34 -17.65
N LYS A 5 -21.64 -18.76 -18.39
CA LYS A 5 -21.09 -20.13 -18.31
C LYS A 5 -19.97 -20.29 -17.28
N HIS A 6 -19.35 -19.20 -16.82
CA HIS A 6 -18.36 -19.23 -15.74
C HIS A 6 -18.97 -19.17 -14.34
N MET A 7 -20.07 -18.43 -14.13
CA MET A 7 -20.76 -18.42 -12.83
C MET A 7 -21.38 -19.78 -12.47
N ARG A 8 -21.86 -20.57 -13.44
CA ARG A 8 -22.40 -21.92 -13.12
C ARG A 8 -21.35 -22.92 -12.66
N LYS A 9 -20.08 -22.78 -13.08
CA LYS A 9 -19.00 -23.68 -12.66
C LYS A 9 -18.49 -23.36 -11.24
N SER A 10 -18.49 -22.09 -10.82
CA SER A 10 -18.11 -21.72 -9.45
C SER A 10 -19.19 -22.10 -8.44
N THR A 11 -20.48 -22.02 -8.80
CA THR A 11 -21.57 -22.47 -7.91
C THR A 11 -21.61 -24.00 -7.78
N GLN A 12 -21.28 -24.75 -8.84
CA GLN A 12 -21.16 -26.22 -8.77
C GLN A 12 -19.95 -26.67 -7.94
N MET A 13 -18.82 -25.99 -8.02
CA MET A 13 -17.64 -26.29 -7.19
C MET A 13 -17.88 -25.95 -5.70
N LEU A 14 -18.69 -24.94 -5.41
CA LEU A 14 -19.12 -24.58 -4.06
C LEU A 14 -20.12 -25.60 -3.48
N MET A 15 -21.03 -26.14 -4.30
CA MET A 15 -21.94 -27.24 -3.93
C MET A 15 -21.18 -28.54 -3.64
N LEU A 16 -20.07 -28.76 -4.32
CA LEU A 16 -19.27 -29.99 -4.21
C LEU A 16 -18.44 -30.07 -2.92
N LEU A 17 -18.06 -28.92 -2.36
CA LEU A 17 -17.48 -28.85 -1.01
C LEU A 17 -18.52 -29.17 0.09
N MET A 18 -19.82 -28.99 -0.19
CA MET A 18 -20.90 -29.19 0.78
C MET A 18 -21.11 -30.66 1.18
N LEU A 19 -20.78 -31.63 0.32
CA LEU A 19 -20.96 -33.05 0.67
C LEU A 19 -19.81 -33.64 1.49
N LEU A 20 -18.61 -33.07 1.43
CA LEU A 20 -17.42 -33.58 2.14
C LEU A 20 -17.47 -33.38 3.65
N CYS A 21 -18.28 -32.46 4.17
CA CYS A 21 -18.41 -32.23 5.61
C CYS A 21 -19.48 -33.12 6.30
N ALA A 22 -20.37 -33.78 5.55
CA ALA A 22 -21.54 -34.46 6.12
C ALA A 22 -21.39 -35.97 6.32
N VAL A 23 -20.33 -36.62 5.80
CA VAL A 23 -20.20 -38.08 5.81
C VAL A 23 -18.89 -38.53 6.50
N ASP A 24 -18.79 -38.29 7.81
CA ASP A 24 -17.97 -39.14 8.67
C ASP A 24 -18.58 -39.23 10.09
N GLN A 25 -19.69 -39.96 10.19
CA GLN A 25 -20.21 -40.44 11.47
C GLN A 25 -20.46 -41.94 11.37
N SER A 26 -19.47 -42.74 11.78
CA SER A 26 -19.70 -43.94 12.62
C SER A 26 -18.42 -44.76 12.81
N ARG A 27 -17.50 -44.29 13.66
CA ARG A 27 -16.65 -45.19 14.46
C ARG A 27 -16.54 -44.68 15.89
N THR A 28 -17.04 -45.50 16.80
CA THR A 28 -16.97 -45.32 18.25
C THR A 28 -15.51 -45.22 18.73
N PRO A 29 -15.15 -44.23 19.55
CA PRO A 29 -13.83 -44.20 20.19
C PRO A 29 -13.82 -45.11 21.42
N VAL A 30 -12.82 -46.00 21.46
CA VAL A 30 -12.45 -46.77 22.66
C VAL A 30 -11.68 -45.84 23.60
N MET A 31 -12.20 -45.68 24.82
CA MET A 31 -11.54 -45.00 25.93
C MET A 31 -10.18 -45.64 26.25
N ALA A 32 -9.13 -44.84 26.32
CA ALA A 32 -7.90 -45.17 27.01
C ALA A 32 -7.48 -43.99 27.90
N SER A 33 -7.10 -44.36 29.11
CA SER A 33 -7.00 -43.60 30.35
C SER A 33 -5.86 -42.57 30.42
N SER A 34 -6.12 -41.56 31.25
CA SER A 34 -5.19 -40.60 31.88
C SER A 34 -3.79 -41.12 32.23
N VAL A 35 -2.76 -40.33 31.91
CA VAL A 35 -1.51 -40.26 32.68
C VAL A 35 -0.98 -38.82 32.65
N ASP A 36 -0.93 -38.19 33.82
CA ASP A 36 -0.11 -37.01 34.15
C ASP A 36 1.39 -37.34 33.99
N ASN A 37 2.18 -36.45 33.40
CA ASN A 37 3.21 -35.74 34.18
C ASN A 37 4.03 -34.71 33.35
N THR A 38 4.14 -33.54 33.97
CA THR A 38 5.26 -32.59 33.91
C THR A 38 6.64 -33.23 33.71
N THR A 39 7.46 -32.68 32.79
CA THR A 39 8.91 -32.45 32.97
C THR A 39 9.40 -31.46 31.89
N ILE A 40 9.71 -30.22 32.30
CA ILE A 40 10.54 -29.30 31.51
C ILE A 40 11.99 -29.67 31.86
N GLN A 41 12.71 -30.27 30.91
CA GLN A 41 14.17 -30.43 31.01
C GLN A 41 14.87 -29.32 30.22
N THR A 42 15.54 -28.47 30.97
CA THR A 42 16.55 -27.52 30.52
C THR A 42 17.75 -28.31 29.96
N ILE A 43 18.10 -28.10 28.69
CA ILE A 43 19.37 -28.60 28.14
C ILE A 43 20.30 -27.40 27.97
N SER A 44 21.24 -27.29 28.88
CA SER A 44 22.50 -26.56 28.72
C SER A 44 23.57 -27.57 28.34
N THR A 45 24.28 -27.39 27.22
CA THR A 45 25.73 -27.66 27.11
C THR A 45 26.32 -27.21 25.76
N THR A 46 27.40 -26.42 25.89
CA THR A 46 28.66 -26.37 25.12
C THR A 46 28.70 -25.89 23.66
N GLN A 47 29.44 -24.78 23.50
CA GLN A 47 30.15 -24.38 22.28
C GLN A 47 31.23 -25.41 21.92
N GLU A 48 31.25 -25.87 20.67
CA GLU A 48 32.46 -26.08 19.85
C GLU A 48 32.05 -26.43 18.41
N GLY A 49 32.66 -25.76 17.42
CA GLY A 49 32.70 -26.20 16.02
C GLY A 49 31.85 -25.41 15.02
N GLU A 50 32.34 -24.25 14.56
CA GLU A 50 31.96 -23.67 13.28
C GLU A 50 32.50 -24.52 12.12
N SER A 51 31.61 -25.13 11.32
CA SER A 51 31.72 -25.22 9.86
C SER A 51 30.53 -26.02 9.29
N ASN A 52 29.90 -25.48 8.24
CA ASN A 52 28.88 -26.11 7.40
C ASN A 52 27.56 -26.55 8.07
N LYS A 53 26.72 -25.60 8.46
CA LYS A 53 25.26 -25.83 8.37
C LYS A 53 24.82 -25.61 6.91
N LYS A 54 24.78 -26.68 6.12
CA LYS A 54 23.87 -26.73 4.96
C LYS A 54 22.48 -26.41 5.50
N SER A 55 21.90 -25.26 5.15
CA SER A 55 20.49 -25.00 5.45
C SER A 55 19.68 -26.10 4.76
N ALA A 56 19.07 -26.98 5.56
CA ALA A 56 18.24 -28.04 5.04
C ALA A 56 16.98 -27.39 4.47
N VAL A 57 16.79 -27.51 3.15
CA VAL A 57 15.54 -27.17 2.46
C VAL A 57 14.40 -27.81 3.23
N LYS A 58 13.43 -26.99 3.66
CA LYS A 58 12.28 -27.47 4.42
C LYS A 58 11.07 -27.35 3.52
N ASP A 59 10.58 -28.49 3.04
CA ASP A 59 9.32 -28.60 2.30
C ASP A 59 8.23 -27.85 3.07
N SER A 60 7.85 -26.68 2.57
CA SER A 60 6.92 -25.75 3.23
C SER A 60 6.10 -24.96 2.23
N ILE A 61 4.97 -24.43 2.71
CA ILE A 61 4.04 -23.61 1.95
C ILE A 61 4.03 -22.21 2.56
N GLU A 62 4.22 -21.19 1.73
CA GLU A 62 4.04 -19.80 2.12
C GLU A 62 2.93 -19.17 1.27
N LEU A 63 1.87 -18.72 1.94
CA LEU A 63 0.83 -17.89 1.32
C LEU A 63 1.38 -16.46 1.20
N LYS A 64 1.53 -15.97 -0.03
CA LYS A 64 2.23 -14.70 -0.36
C LYS A 64 1.27 -13.74 -1.05
N GLU A 65 1.56 -12.45 -0.94
CA GLU A 65 0.79 -11.38 -1.60
C GLU A 65 -0.73 -11.56 -1.37
N VAL A 66 -1.10 -11.80 -0.12
CA VAL A 66 -2.51 -11.98 0.27
C VAL A 66 -3.25 -10.68 0.03
N THR A 67 -4.25 -10.73 -0.86
CA THR A 67 -5.05 -9.57 -1.27
C THR A 67 -6.38 -9.49 -0.52
N LYS A 68 -6.93 -10.64 -0.11
CA LYS A 68 -8.16 -10.70 0.69
C LYS A 68 -8.19 -11.96 1.54
N GLU A 69 -8.70 -11.81 2.75
CA GLU A 69 -8.93 -12.91 3.68
C GLU A 69 -10.41 -12.87 4.06
N THR A 70 -11.12 -13.96 3.77
CA THR A 70 -12.58 -14.02 3.97
C THR A 70 -12.92 -15.26 4.78
N VAL A 71 -13.75 -15.10 5.80
CA VAL A 71 -14.36 -16.23 6.53
C VAL A 71 -15.76 -16.46 5.97
N TYR A 72 -16.12 -17.73 5.79
CA TYR A 72 -17.44 -18.17 5.39
C TYR A 72 -18.03 -19.12 6.43
N HIS A 73 -19.35 -19.11 6.53
CA HIS A 73 -20.12 -20.02 7.36
C HIS A 73 -21.15 -20.78 6.50
N ILE A 74 -21.23 -22.09 6.72
CA ILE A 74 -22.20 -22.98 6.08
C ILE A 74 -23.41 -23.10 7.00
N LYS A 75 -24.58 -22.70 6.51
CA LYS A 75 -25.85 -22.79 7.25
C LYS A 75 -26.38 -24.22 7.26
N GLU A 76 -27.32 -24.48 8.16
CA GLU A 76 -28.01 -25.78 8.25
C GLU A 76 -28.71 -26.19 6.94
N ASP A 77 -29.15 -25.22 6.13
CA ASP A 77 -29.77 -25.46 4.82
C ASP A 77 -28.75 -25.68 3.68
N GLY A 78 -27.46 -25.72 4.02
CA GLY A 78 -26.34 -25.87 3.08
C GLY A 78 -25.95 -24.59 2.38
N SER A 79 -26.66 -23.47 2.57
CA SER A 79 -26.25 -22.20 1.97
C SER A 79 -25.01 -21.62 2.65
N VAL A 80 -24.18 -20.91 1.87
CA VAL A 80 -22.92 -20.32 2.32
C VAL A 80 -23.11 -18.81 2.50
N GLU A 81 -22.65 -18.28 3.62
CA GLU A 81 -22.60 -16.83 3.85
C GLU A 81 -21.17 -16.34 4.15
N GLU A 82 -20.85 -15.16 3.62
CA GLU A 82 -19.61 -14.44 3.95
C GLU A 82 -19.77 -13.77 5.33
N ILE A 83 -18.82 -14.02 6.23
CA ILE A 83 -18.75 -13.40 7.55
C ILE A 83 -17.95 -12.11 7.42
N SER A 84 -18.65 -11.00 7.21
CA SER A 84 -18.05 -9.66 7.27
C SER A 84 -17.74 -9.22 8.70
N MET A 85 -18.45 -9.79 9.69
CA MET A 85 -18.25 -9.57 11.11
C MET A 85 -18.76 -10.78 11.90
N LEU A 86 -17.92 -11.35 12.76
CA LEU A 86 -18.31 -12.48 13.60
C LEU A 86 -18.99 -11.99 14.89
N ASP A 87 -20.23 -12.36 15.13
CA ASP A 87 -20.93 -12.07 16.39
C ASP A 87 -20.47 -13.07 17.47
N ILE A 88 -19.77 -12.55 18.48
CA ILE A 88 -19.27 -13.31 19.63
C ILE A 88 -19.92 -12.83 20.94
N THR A 89 -21.12 -12.22 20.86
CA THR A 89 -21.86 -11.72 22.04
C THR A 89 -22.11 -12.84 23.06
N ASP A 90 -22.40 -14.05 22.56
CA ASP A 90 -22.64 -15.24 23.38
C ASP A 90 -21.38 -16.09 23.63
N GLY A 91 -20.21 -15.59 23.22
CA GLY A 91 -18.94 -16.31 23.28
C GLY A 91 -18.34 -16.56 21.91
N ILE A 92 -17.08 -17.01 21.89
CA ILE A 92 -16.43 -17.44 20.64
C ILE A 92 -16.98 -18.82 20.27
N PRO A 93 -17.33 -19.08 18.99
CA PRO A 93 -17.83 -20.39 18.59
C PRO A 93 -16.84 -21.51 18.95
N GLU A 94 -17.35 -22.63 19.48
CA GLU A 94 -16.55 -23.81 19.85
C GLU A 94 -16.46 -24.84 18.71
N ASP A 95 -17.49 -24.94 17.87
CA ASP A 95 -17.53 -25.83 16.72
C ASP A 95 -17.17 -25.08 15.43
N MET A 96 -16.06 -25.50 14.80
CA MET A 96 -15.55 -24.92 13.56
C MET A 96 -16.00 -25.66 12.29
N SER A 97 -16.78 -26.75 12.43
CA SER A 97 -17.14 -27.65 11.33
C SER A 97 -17.77 -26.95 10.12
N ASN A 98 -18.52 -25.88 10.38
CA ASN A 98 -19.23 -25.09 9.37
C ASN A 98 -18.46 -23.82 8.95
N TYR A 99 -17.24 -23.60 9.44
CA TYR A 99 -16.45 -22.42 9.13
C TYR A 99 -15.24 -22.76 8.25
N TYR A 100 -15.03 -21.94 7.21
CA TYR A 100 -13.84 -22.03 6.37
C TYR A 100 -13.35 -20.65 5.96
N ALA A 101 -12.07 -20.55 5.64
CA ALA A 101 -11.43 -19.35 5.10
C ALA A 101 -11.18 -19.51 3.60
N VAL A 102 -11.27 -18.38 2.89
CA VAL A 102 -10.75 -18.19 1.54
C VAL A 102 -9.68 -17.11 1.59
N ILE A 103 -8.46 -17.49 1.22
CA ILE A 103 -7.30 -16.60 1.15
C ILE A 103 -7.01 -16.35 -0.32
N GLU A 104 -7.30 -15.13 -0.77
CA GLU A 104 -7.03 -14.67 -2.13
C GLU A 104 -5.63 -14.05 -2.19
N MET A 105 -4.91 -14.34 -3.27
CA MET A 105 -3.52 -13.93 -3.47
C MET A 105 -3.37 -13.37 -4.89
N GLU A 106 -2.38 -12.50 -5.11
CA GLU A 106 -2.19 -11.85 -6.42
C GLU A 106 -1.82 -12.86 -7.53
N ASP A 107 -0.80 -13.68 -7.29
CA ASP A 107 -0.23 -14.59 -8.30
C ASP A 107 -0.46 -16.09 -8.02
N LEU A 108 -1.10 -16.42 -6.89
CA LEU A 108 -1.37 -17.80 -6.47
C LEU A 108 -2.87 -18.12 -6.50
N PRO A 109 -3.26 -19.39 -6.76
CA PRO A 109 -4.66 -19.79 -6.67
C PRO A 109 -5.20 -19.56 -5.25
N SER A 110 -6.45 -19.12 -5.15
CA SER A 110 -7.14 -18.94 -3.86
C SER A 110 -7.03 -20.20 -3.01
N PHE A 111 -6.65 -20.02 -1.75
CA PHE A 111 -6.49 -21.12 -0.81
C PHE A 111 -7.74 -21.26 0.06
N TYR A 112 -8.27 -22.48 0.12
CA TYR A 112 -9.46 -22.83 0.89
C TYR A 112 -9.02 -23.69 2.07
N ALA A 113 -9.34 -23.26 3.29
CA ALA A 113 -8.94 -23.98 4.49
C ALA A 113 -10.05 -23.97 5.54
N LYS A 114 -10.15 -25.05 6.32
CA LYS A 114 -11.00 -25.05 7.52
C LYS A 114 -10.47 -24.05 8.53
N ILE A 115 -11.38 -23.49 9.32
CA ILE A 115 -10.97 -22.75 10.53
C ILE A 115 -10.61 -23.76 11.60
N LYS A 116 -9.41 -23.62 12.17
CA LYS A 116 -8.96 -24.38 13.34
C LYS A 116 -9.59 -23.84 14.61
N GLU A 117 -9.57 -22.52 14.77
CA GLU A 117 -10.17 -21.81 15.91
C GLU A 117 -10.29 -20.31 15.63
N PHE A 118 -11.17 -19.65 16.40
CA PHE A 118 -11.14 -18.21 16.61
C PHE A 118 -10.60 -17.92 18.02
N ARG A 119 -9.81 -16.86 18.19
CA ARG A 119 -9.35 -16.45 19.53
C ARG A 119 -9.07 -14.95 19.63
N LYS A 120 -9.17 -14.39 20.84
CA LYS A 120 -8.82 -12.98 21.08
C LYS A 120 -7.31 -12.82 21.35
N GLU A 121 -6.67 -11.89 20.65
CA GLU A 121 -5.27 -11.48 20.86
C GLU A 121 -5.19 -9.95 20.83
N ASN A 122 -4.63 -9.32 21.87
CA ASN A 122 -4.41 -7.85 21.92
C ASN A 122 -5.64 -7.01 21.52
N LYS A 123 -6.83 -7.37 22.02
CA LYS A 123 -8.15 -6.74 21.71
C LYS A 123 -8.67 -6.96 20.27
N LYS A 124 -7.98 -7.74 19.44
CA LYS A 124 -8.44 -8.20 18.13
C LYS A 124 -8.99 -9.62 18.22
N LEU A 125 -9.90 -9.97 17.33
CA LEU A 125 -10.30 -11.35 17.10
C LEU A 125 -9.51 -11.89 15.90
N VAL A 126 -8.87 -13.04 16.05
CA VAL A 126 -8.12 -13.69 14.97
C VAL A 126 -8.74 -15.02 14.60
N ALA A 127 -8.79 -15.31 13.31
CA ALA A 127 -9.12 -16.62 12.75
C ALA A 127 -7.83 -17.36 12.44
N VAL A 128 -7.72 -18.62 12.87
CA VAL A 128 -6.56 -19.49 12.61
C VAL A 128 -6.99 -20.60 11.67
N ILE A 129 -6.29 -20.80 10.56
CA ILE A 129 -6.64 -21.86 9.60
C ILE A 129 -5.97 -23.18 9.95
N GLU A 130 -6.60 -24.28 9.55
CA GLU A 130 -6.05 -25.63 9.66
C GLU A 130 -5.31 -26.01 8.38
N GLN A 131 -3.99 -25.85 8.37
CA GLN A 131 -3.13 -26.31 7.27
C GLN A 131 -1.71 -26.61 7.77
N LYS A 132 -1.16 -27.75 7.32
CA LYS A 132 0.19 -28.22 7.67
C LYS A 132 1.26 -27.52 6.82
N ASP A 133 2.49 -27.57 7.30
CA ASP A 133 3.70 -27.11 6.62
C ASP A 133 3.68 -25.63 6.19
N LEU A 134 2.82 -24.82 6.79
CA LEU A 134 2.80 -23.38 6.56
C LEU A 134 3.98 -22.68 7.20
N VAL A 135 4.53 -21.72 6.48
CA VAL A 135 5.47 -20.73 7.00
C VAL A 135 4.98 -19.33 6.69
N GLN A 136 5.25 -18.39 7.59
CA GLN A 136 5.06 -16.97 7.37
C GLN A 136 6.27 -16.20 7.88
N TYR A 137 6.57 -15.08 7.24
CA TYR A 137 7.55 -14.11 7.71
C TYR A 137 6.82 -12.90 8.29
N ALA A 138 7.15 -12.53 9.51
CA ALA A 138 6.70 -11.29 10.10
C ALA A 138 7.51 -10.11 9.55
N LYS A 139 7.01 -8.88 9.74
CA LYS A 139 7.65 -7.65 9.24
C LYS A 139 9.07 -7.41 9.77
N ASP A 140 9.45 -8.06 10.87
CA ASP A 140 10.79 -8.02 11.45
C ASP A 140 11.71 -9.13 10.92
N GLY A 141 11.26 -9.89 9.91
CA GLY A 141 11.96 -11.04 9.34
C GLY A 141 11.81 -12.34 10.13
N SER A 142 11.10 -12.34 11.27
CA SER A 142 10.94 -13.56 12.06
C SER A 142 10.03 -14.58 11.35
N LYS A 143 10.49 -15.83 11.31
CA LYS A 143 9.76 -16.95 10.70
C LYS A 143 8.85 -17.61 11.72
N THR A 144 7.57 -17.75 11.38
CA THR A 144 6.60 -18.56 12.13
C THR A 144 6.24 -19.80 11.33
N THR A 145 6.00 -20.91 12.02
CA THR A 145 5.72 -22.21 11.38
C THR A 145 4.44 -22.83 11.94
N GLY A 146 3.63 -23.46 11.08
CA GLY A 146 2.54 -24.34 11.48
C GLY A 146 1.20 -23.67 11.81
N SER A 147 1.05 -22.37 11.54
CA SER A 147 -0.26 -21.70 11.60
C SER A 147 -0.28 -20.42 10.78
N TYR A 148 -1.30 -20.25 9.92
CA TYR A 148 -1.66 -18.96 9.33
C TYR A 148 -2.85 -18.40 10.09
N LYS A 149 -2.77 -17.12 10.48
CA LYS A 149 -3.84 -16.42 11.19
C LYS A 149 -4.02 -15.02 10.66
N PHE A 150 -5.25 -14.53 10.70
CA PHE A 150 -5.60 -13.18 10.25
C PHE A 150 -6.67 -12.57 11.14
N ALA A 151 -6.68 -11.23 11.22
CA ALA A 151 -7.64 -10.50 12.02
C ALA A 151 -9.00 -10.44 11.32
N ILE A 152 -10.07 -10.59 12.08
CA ILE A 152 -11.44 -10.45 11.59
C ILE A 152 -12.20 -9.42 12.40
N SER A 153 -13.12 -8.72 11.75
CA SER A 153 -14.07 -7.86 12.45
C SER A 153 -15.00 -8.71 13.31
N TYR A 154 -15.40 -8.19 14.48
CA TYR A 154 -16.27 -8.90 15.40
C TYR A 154 -17.22 -7.99 16.15
N LYS A 155 -18.31 -8.55 16.66
CA LYS A 155 -19.25 -7.87 17.56
C LYS A 155 -19.27 -8.59 18.91
N ASP A 156 -19.21 -7.83 19.99
CA ASP A 156 -19.41 -8.36 21.34
C ASP A 156 -20.38 -7.49 22.15
N SER A 157 -20.52 -7.78 23.45
CA SER A 157 -21.41 -7.02 24.35
C SER A 157 -21.08 -5.53 24.49
N LYS A 158 -19.92 -5.08 23.99
CA LYS A 158 -19.51 -3.67 23.98
C LYS A 158 -19.73 -2.98 22.62
N GLY A 159 -20.12 -3.72 21.59
CA GLY A 159 -20.39 -3.19 20.26
C GLY A 159 -19.58 -3.88 19.16
N GLU A 160 -19.44 -3.19 18.03
CA GLU A 160 -18.74 -3.65 16.83
C GLU A 160 -17.27 -3.21 16.83
N HIS A 161 -16.39 -4.08 16.33
CA HIS A 161 -14.94 -3.90 16.31
C HIS A 161 -14.38 -4.29 14.94
N GLY A 162 -13.77 -3.35 14.21
CA GLY A 162 -13.13 -3.57 12.89
C GLY A 162 -11.64 -3.98 12.98
N ILE A 163 -11.01 -4.26 11.83
CA ILE A 163 -9.59 -4.62 11.72
C ILE A 163 -8.67 -3.39 11.91
N VAL A 164 -9.01 -2.30 11.22
CA VAL A 164 -8.51 -0.95 11.48
C VAL A 164 -9.50 -0.31 12.44
N LYS A 165 -9.00 0.45 13.42
CA LYS A 165 -9.88 1.11 14.37
C LYS A 165 -10.74 2.15 13.65
N ASP A 166 -12.05 2.04 13.85
CA ASP A 166 -13.00 3.01 13.31
C ASP A 166 -12.76 4.39 13.92
N ALA A 167 -12.75 5.43 13.08
CA ALA A 167 -12.43 6.80 13.51
C ALA A 167 -13.57 7.48 14.32
N THR A 168 -14.77 6.90 14.37
CA THR A 168 -15.97 7.52 14.94
C THR A 168 -15.80 7.88 16.41
N GLU A 169 -15.26 6.96 17.22
CA GLU A 169 -15.08 7.22 18.66
C GLU A 169 -14.07 8.34 18.89
N PHE A 170 -12.96 8.31 18.16
CA PHE A 170 -11.93 9.36 18.22
C PHE A 170 -12.52 10.73 17.83
N PHE A 171 -13.26 10.82 16.73
CA PHE A 171 -13.86 12.10 16.31
C PHE A 171 -14.93 12.59 17.29
N LYS A 172 -15.70 11.70 17.92
CA LYS A 172 -16.62 12.05 19.01
C LYS A 172 -15.88 12.61 20.23
N GLU A 173 -14.76 11.98 20.61
CA GLU A 173 -13.91 12.42 21.72
C GLU A 173 -13.35 13.83 21.48
N VAL A 174 -12.86 14.09 20.26
CA VAL A 174 -12.36 15.42 19.88
C VAL A 174 -13.50 16.45 19.82
N ALA A 175 -14.67 16.09 19.27
CA ALA A 175 -15.82 16.97 19.20
C ALA A 175 -16.37 17.34 20.59
N ALA A 176 -16.23 16.46 21.59
CA ALA A 176 -16.63 16.73 22.97
C ALA A 176 -15.72 17.75 23.67
N ASN A 177 -14.46 17.88 23.25
CA ASN A 177 -13.52 18.87 23.79
C ASN A 177 -12.56 19.40 22.71
N LEU A 178 -13.04 20.38 21.94
CA LEU A 178 -12.29 21.00 20.84
C LEU A 178 -10.99 21.73 21.25
N GLY A 179 -10.74 21.93 22.55
CA GLY A 179 -9.49 22.47 23.10
C GLY A 179 -8.54 21.41 23.67
N GLY A 180 -8.90 20.13 23.58
CA GLY A 180 -8.13 19.02 24.15
C GLY A 180 -6.81 18.73 23.44
N THR A 181 -6.02 17.83 24.03
CA THR A 181 -4.79 17.30 23.43
C THR A 181 -4.96 15.81 23.18
N TYR A 182 -4.73 15.40 21.94
CA TYR A 182 -4.98 14.04 21.47
C TYR A 182 -3.74 13.47 20.78
N THR A 183 -3.49 12.18 20.97
CA THR A 183 -2.42 11.45 20.28
C THR A 183 -2.97 10.18 19.68
N LEU A 184 -2.75 9.96 18.39
CA LEU A 184 -3.11 8.69 17.76
C LEU A 184 -2.13 7.60 18.21
N THR A 185 -2.65 6.38 18.39
CA THR A 185 -1.89 5.20 18.79
C THR A 185 -1.91 4.08 17.75
N GLU A 186 -2.73 4.25 16.72
CA GLU A 186 -2.94 3.34 15.60
C GLU A 186 -3.58 4.12 14.45
N ASP A 187 -3.55 3.53 13.26
CA ASP A 187 -4.24 4.10 12.09
C ASP A 187 -5.76 4.01 12.29
N LEU A 188 -6.47 5.02 11.78
CA LEU A 188 -7.92 5.13 11.88
C LEU A 188 -8.57 5.11 10.50
N ASP A 189 -9.66 4.35 10.35
CA ASP A 189 -10.47 4.35 9.12
C ASP A 189 -11.70 5.25 9.28
N ALA A 190 -11.82 6.26 8.41
CA ALA A 190 -12.93 7.20 8.39
C ALA A 190 -13.99 6.88 7.33
N SER A 191 -13.98 5.68 6.74
CA SER A 191 -14.93 5.26 5.70
C SER A 191 -16.41 5.38 6.12
N ASN A 192 -16.69 5.20 7.42
CA ASN A 192 -18.04 5.25 8.00
C ASN A 192 -18.49 6.67 8.41
N ILE A 193 -17.61 7.67 8.29
CA ILE A 193 -17.94 9.05 8.62
C ILE A 193 -18.81 9.66 7.52
N SER A 194 -19.90 10.33 7.92
CA SER A 194 -20.79 11.02 6.99
C SER A 194 -20.05 12.08 6.17
N ALA A 195 -20.44 12.19 4.89
CA ALA A 195 -19.93 13.21 3.98
C ALA A 195 -20.63 14.59 4.14
N ASP A 196 -21.69 14.67 4.95
CA ASP A 196 -22.58 15.84 5.03
C ASP A 196 -21.94 17.04 5.74
N GLN A 197 -21.09 16.77 6.72
CA GLN A 197 -20.42 17.76 7.56
C GLN A 197 -18.97 17.36 7.78
N ALA A 198 -18.13 18.29 8.21
CA ALA A 198 -16.76 17.96 8.60
C ALA A 198 -16.75 16.90 9.71
N ALA A 199 -15.76 16.02 9.70
CA ALA A 199 -15.66 14.92 10.65
C ALA A 199 -15.61 15.40 12.11
N ILE A 200 -14.92 16.53 12.34
CA ILE A 200 -14.90 17.26 13.59
C ILE A 200 -15.54 18.63 13.35
N LEU A 201 -16.79 18.76 13.78
CA LEU A 201 -17.60 19.97 13.64
C LEU A 201 -17.18 21.02 14.68
N GLY A 202 -17.22 22.29 14.29
CA GLY A 202 -16.87 23.43 15.15
C GLY A 202 -15.47 24.00 14.90
N THR A 203 -14.96 24.73 15.89
CA THR A 203 -13.63 25.36 15.83
C THR A 203 -12.67 24.61 16.74
N PHE A 204 -11.75 23.85 16.15
CA PHE A 204 -10.70 23.16 16.88
C PHE A 204 -9.61 24.15 17.30
N THR A 205 -9.28 24.14 18.58
CA THR A 205 -8.29 25.04 19.23
C THR A 205 -7.21 24.29 19.99
N GLY A 206 -7.32 22.96 20.06
CA GLY A 206 -6.45 22.10 20.83
C GLY A 206 -5.20 21.64 20.09
N LYS A 207 -4.73 20.44 20.46
CA LYS A 207 -3.56 19.80 19.85
C LYS A 207 -3.89 18.39 19.37
N ILE A 208 -3.46 18.05 18.16
CA ILE A 208 -3.39 16.66 17.68
C ILE A 208 -1.96 16.32 17.34
N ASN A 209 -1.48 15.21 17.90
CA ASN A 209 -0.27 14.53 17.46
C ASN A 209 -0.67 13.21 16.79
N GLY A 210 -0.50 13.11 15.48
CA GLY A 210 -0.75 11.86 14.76
C GLY A 210 0.26 10.77 15.09
N ASN A 211 1.42 11.10 15.68
CA ASN A 211 2.46 10.14 16.05
C ASN A 211 2.89 9.21 14.88
N GLY A 212 2.81 9.71 13.64
CA GLY A 212 3.08 8.95 12.42
C GLY A 212 1.92 8.08 11.93
N HIS A 213 0.80 8.04 12.64
CA HIS A 213 -0.38 7.28 12.25
C HIS A 213 -1.23 8.00 11.21
N LYS A 214 -2.03 7.19 10.51
CA LYS A 214 -2.86 7.60 9.38
C LYS A 214 -4.32 7.77 9.79
N ILE A 215 -4.99 8.73 9.17
CA ILE A 215 -6.44 8.78 9.03
C ILE A 215 -6.76 8.47 7.57
N LEU A 216 -7.42 7.34 7.34
CA LEU A 216 -7.71 6.79 6.01
C LEU A 216 -9.12 7.18 5.55
N ASN A 217 -9.30 7.29 4.23
CA ASN A 217 -10.60 7.22 3.56
C ASN A 217 -11.62 8.31 3.93
N LEU A 218 -11.17 9.50 4.34
CA LEU A 218 -12.06 10.63 4.64
C LEU A 218 -12.91 11.03 3.42
N LYS A 219 -14.21 11.24 3.64
CA LYS A 219 -15.18 11.71 2.61
C LYS A 219 -15.57 13.19 2.77
N THR A 220 -15.00 13.85 3.79
CA THR A 220 -15.33 15.20 4.24
C THR A 220 -14.08 15.84 4.88
N PRO A 221 -14.00 17.17 5.09
CA PRO A 221 -12.86 17.76 5.79
C PRO A 221 -12.70 17.16 7.19
N LEU A 222 -11.47 16.93 7.64
CA LEU A 222 -11.23 16.46 9.00
C LEU A 222 -11.76 17.48 10.03
N PHE A 223 -11.44 18.76 9.85
CA PHE A 223 -11.95 19.86 10.68
C PHE A 223 -12.87 20.78 9.89
N GLN A 224 -13.92 21.28 10.53
CA GLN A 224 -14.63 22.43 9.98
C GLN A 224 -13.70 23.66 9.97
N LYS A 225 -13.05 23.96 11.10
CA LYS A 225 -12.14 25.10 11.27
C LYS A 225 -11.05 24.80 12.30
N VAL A 226 -9.84 25.27 12.04
CA VAL A 226 -8.68 25.21 12.95
C VAL A 226 -8.29 26.63 13.36
N ASN A 227 -8.13 26.88 14.66
CA ASN A 227 -7.92 28.23 15.20
C ASN A 227 -7.02 28.22 16.44
N GLY A 228 -5.83 28.81 16.39
CA GLY A 228 -4.87 28.76 17.50
C GLY A 228 -4.43 27.35 17.91
N ALA A 229 -4.60 26.37 17.02
CA ALA A 229 -4.38 24.96 17.32
C ALA A 229 -3.02 24.46 16.80
N THR A 230 -2.62 23.27 17.26
CA THR A 230 -1.44 22.56 16.73
C THR A 230 -1.86 21.21 16.15
N ILE A 231 -1.46 20.93 14.91
CA ILE A 231 -1.61 19.62 14.29
C ILE A 231 -0.23 19.17 13.85
N GLU A 232 0.21 18.02 14.34
CA GLU A 232 1.55 17.51 14.06
C GLU A 232 1.61 16.01 13.81
N ASN A 233 2.59 15.56 13.03
CA ASN A 233 2.92 14.15 12.78
C ASN A 233 1.73 13.32 12.29
N LEU A 234 0.87 13.89 11.45
CA LEU A 234 -0.38 13.29 11.00
C LEU A 234 -0.33 12.99 9.50
N VAL A 235 -0.75 11.79 9.12
CA VAL A 235 -0.96 11.43 7.71
C VAL A 235 -2.46 11.31 7.44
N ILE A 236 -2.95 11.99 6.41
CA ILE A 236 -4.28 11.77 5.84
C ILE A 236 -4.07 11.09 4.49
N GLU A 237 -4.63 9.90 4.31
CA GLU A 237 -4.42 9.11 3.10
C GLU A 237 -5.76 8.64 2.50
N ASN A 238 -5.82 8.61 1.17
CA ASN A 238 -6.99 8.16 0.39
C ASN A 238 -8.28 8.95 0.67
N ALA A 239 -8.18 10.22 1.07
CA ALA A 239 -9.36 11.07 1.21
C ALA A 239 -9.99 11.34 -0.17
N THR A 240 -11.31 11.19 -0.28
CA THR A 240 -12.06 11.45 -1.52
C THR A 240 -13.27 12.31 -1.21
N ILE A 241 -13.13 13.62 -1.46
CA ILE A 241 -14.13 14.62 -1.10
C ILE A 241 -14.73 15.27 -2.35
N THR A 242 -16.05 15.19 -2.47
CA THR A 242 -16.83 15.80 -3.58
C THR A 242 -17.85 16.83 -3.10
N SER A 243 -18.09 16.93 -1.79
CA SER A 243 -18.94 17.94 -1.19
C SER A 243 -18.35 19.35 -1.37
N SER A 244 -19.20 20.38 -1.31
CA SER A 244 -18.81 21.79 -1.52
C SER A 244 -18.03 22.37 -0.33
N VAL A 245 -16.78 21.93 -0.19
CA VAL A 245 -15.86 22.32 0.89
C VAL A 245 -14.53 22.80 0.31
N LYS A 246 -13.71 23.39 1.18
CA LYS A 246 -12.49 24.12 0.76
C LYS A 246 -11.17 23.39 1.00
N GLY A 247 -11.13 22.38 1.87
CA GLY A 247 -9.92 21.59 2.09
C GLY A 247 -10.18 20.21 2.66
N ILE A 248 -9.17 19.34 2.60
CA ILE A 248 -9.22 17.98 3.16
C ILE A 248 -8.92 18.02 4.65
N LEU A 249 -7.91 18.77 5.08
CA LEU A 249 -7.64 18.93 6.51
C LEU A 249 -8.67 19.87 7.16
N ALA A 250 -8.90 21.06 6.60
CA ALA A 250 -9.87 22.01 7.14
C ALA A 250 -10.46 22.95 6.07
N ASN A 251 -11.58 23.63 6.36
CA ASN A 251 -12.00 24.74 5.49
C ASN A 251 -11.11 25.99 5.67
N SER A 252 -10.65 26.24 6.89
CA SER A 252 -9.80 27.38 7.24
C SER A 252 -8.88 27.08 8.43
N ILE A 253 -7.66 27.62 8.37
CA ILE A 253 -6.63 27.52 9.41
C ILE A 253 -6.21 28.94 9.80
N GLU A 254 -6.41 29.30 11.07
CA GLU A 254 -6.37 30.69 11.50
C GLU A 254 -5.66 30.90 12.86
N ASN A 255 -5.36 32.17 13.16
CA ASN A 255 -5.01 32.64 14.50
C ASN A 255 -3.80 31.93 15.15
N LYS A 256 -2.65 31.96 14.48
CA LYS A 256 -1.38 31.35 14.94
C LYS A 256 -1.47 29.83 15.09
N SER A 257 -2.30 29.19 14.28
CA SER A 257 -2.28 27.73 14.19
C SER A 257 -0.96 27.27 13.57
N THR A 258 -0.49 26.10 14.01
CA THR A 258 0.72 25.46 13.48
C THR A 258 0.37 24.08 12.94
N ILE A 259 0.62 23.87 11.65
CA ILE A 259 0.58 22.56 11.02
C ILE A 259 2.03 22.15 10.73
N ASN A 260 2.48 21.07 11.34
CA ASN A 260 3.87 20.62 11.25
C ASN A 260 3.91 19.14 10.90
N ASN A 261 4.83 18.70 10.05
CA ASN A 261 4.99 17.27 9.78
C ASN A 261 3.67 16.55 9.44
N THR A 262 2.88 17.16 8.57
CA THR A 262 1.55 16.67 8.20
C THR A 262 1.49 16.40 6.72
N PHE A 263 0.93 15.26 6.33
CA PHE A 263 0.96 14.77 4.96
C PHE A 263 -0.44 14.45 4.47
N ILE A 264 -0.79 14.91 3.27
CA ILE A 264 -2.02 14.54 2.58
C ILE A 264 -1.64 13.76 1.35
N VAL A 265 -1.97 12.47 1.32
CA VAL A 265 -1.40 11.49 0.38
C VAL A 265 -2.51 10.83 -0.42
N ASN A 266 -2.30 10.64 -1.72
CA ASN A 266 -3.21 9.90 -2.61
C ASN A 266 -4.67 10.37 -2.51
N SER A 267 -4.87 11.67 -2.29
CA SER A 267 -6.17 12.22 -1.92
C SER A 267 -6.73 13.14 -3.01
N SER A 268 -8.06 13.21 -3.08
CA SER A 268 -8.78 14.04 -4.04
C SER A 268 -9.81 14.94 -3.38
N LEU A 269 -9.88 16.18 -3.88
CA LEU A 269 -10.86 17.19 -3.51
C LEU A 269 -11.42 17.78 -4.80
N LYS A 270 -12.60 17.34 -5.21
CA LYS A 270 -13.17 17.63 -6.53
C LYS A 270 -14.58 18.20 -6.39
N ASN A 271 -14.68 19.51 -6.43
CA ASN A 271 -15.96 20.22 -6.43
C ASN A 271 -15.83 21.54 -7.21
N ASN A 272 -16.85 22.41 -7.17
CA ASN A 272 -16.85 23.70 -7.88
C ASN A 272 -16.75 24.91 -6.94
N THR A 273 -16.14 24.73 -5.76
CA THR A 273 -15.96 25.79 -4.77
C THR A 273 -14.78 26.70 -5.15
N ASN A 274 -14.73 27.89 -4.57
CA ASN A 274 -13.57 28.78 -4.63
C ASN A 274 -12.63 28.55 -3.43
N GLN A 275 -11.40 29.07 -3.52
CA GLN A 275 -10.43 29.04 -2.42
C GLN A 275 -10.26 27.60 -1.92
N MET A 276 -9.69 26.74 -2.76
CA MET A 276 -9.53 25.32 -2.46
C MET A 276 -8.07 24.94 -2.32
N GLY A 277 -7.73 24.09 -1.37
CA GLY A 277 -6.41 23.47 -1.25
C GLY A 277 -6.44 22.22 -0.40
N ALA A 278 -5.46 21.32 -0.55
CA ALA A 278 -5.45 20.06 0.20
C ALA A 278 -5.54 20.29 1.71
N PHE A 279 -4.74 21.21 2.25
CA PHE A 279 -4.76 21.53 3.68
C PHE A 279 -5.96 22.38 4.03
N ALA A 280 -6.13 23.52 3.35
CA ALA A 280 -7.27 24.39 3.58
C ALA A 280 -7.58 25.32 2.42
N GLY A 281 -8.78 25.88 2.43
CA GLY A 281 -9.08 26.98 1.54
C GLY A 281 -8.39 28.27 1.90
N VAL A 282 -8.27 28.54 3.20
CA VAL A 282 -7.70 29.79 3.72
C VAL A 282 -6.70 29.49 4.82
N LEU A 283 -5.51 30.09 4.71
CA LEU A 283 -4.50 30.16 5.77
C LEU A 283 -4.34 31.62 6.21
N ASN A 284 -4.66 31.93 7.46
CA ASN A 284 -4.59 33.30 8.00
C ASN A 284 -3.73 33.36 9.27
N ASN A 285 -2.69 34.20 9.25
CA ASN A 285 -1.78 34.41 10.38
C ASN A 285 -1.33 33.09 11.03
N SER A 286 -0.97 32.09 10.23
CA SER A 286 -0.71 30.71 10.66
C SER A 286 0.41 30.08 9.83
N THR A 287 1.01 29.00 10.34
CA THR A 287 2.18 28.37 9.72
C THR A 287 1.89 26.94 9.30
N ILE A 288 2.31 26.60 8.08
CA ILE A 288 2.45 25.21 7.61
C ILE A 288 3.92 24.95 7.35
N LYS A 289 4.48 23.91 7.96
CA LYS A 289 5.89 23.58 7.81
C LYS A 289 6.16 22.09 7.76
N ASN A 290 7.26 21.70 7.11
CA ASN A 290 7.70 20.31 7.01
C ASN A 290 6.56 19.40 6.54
N SER A 291 5.74 19.85 5.60
CA SER A 291 4.45 19.22 5.27
C SER A 291 4.31 19.07 3.77
N ALA A 292 3.55 18.07 3.31
CA ALA A 292 3.39 17.85 1.88
C ALA A 292 1.97 17.42 1.48
N ALA A 293 1.60 17.80 0.26
CA ALA A 293 0.44 17.25 -0.44
C ALA A 293 0.96 16.37 -1.59
N ILE A 294 0.90 15.05 -1.41
CA ILE A 294 1.59 14.06 -2.24
C ILE A 294 0.56 13.34 -3.11
N ASN A 295 0.77 13.35 -4.42
CA ASN A 295 -0.11 12.71 -5.39
C ASN A 295 -1.58 13.15 -5.23
N ILE A 296 -1.80 14.47 -5.12
CA ILE A 296 -3.16 15.02 -4.96
C ILE A 296 -3.87 15.22 -6.30
N SER A 297 -5.19 15.17 -6.26
CA SER A 297 -6.05 15.55 -7.39
C SER A 297 -7.10 16.56 -6.92
N ILE A 298 -6.83 17.85 -7.16
CA ILE A 298 -7.73 18.94 -6.78
C ILE A 298 -8.44 19.48 -8.01
N LYS A 299 -9.76 19.61 -7.94
CA LYS A 299 -10.57 20.29 -8.95
C LYS A 299 -11.46 21.32 -8.25
N GLY A 300 -11.38 22.56 -8.71
CA GLY A 300 -12.11 23.70 -8.14
C GLY A 300 -12.51 24.74 -9.18
N ASN A 301 -13.20 25.78 -8.73
CA ASN A 301 -13.63 26.88 -9.59
C ASN A 301 -12.53 27.92 -9.78
N ASN A 302 -12.19 28.66 -8.72
CA ASN A 302 -11.16 29.70 -8.77
C ASN A 302 -10.41 29.85 -7.45
N THR A 303 -9.18 30.40 -7.52
CA THR A 303 -8.24 30.51 -6.41
C THR A 303 -7.95 29.14 -5.79
N ILE A 304 -7.11 28.35 -6.47
CA ILE A 304 -6.88 26.95 -6.13
C ILE A 304 -5.38 26.76 -5.84
N GLY A 305 -5.06 26.24 -4.67
CA GLY A 305 -3.70 25.85 -4.31
C GLY A 305 -3.57 24.34 -4.22
N GLY A 306 -2.37 23.80 -4.45
CA GLY A 306 -2.10 22.42 -4.08
C GLY A 306 -2.16 22.21 -2.56
N MET A 307 -1.60 23.13 -1.77
CA MET A 307 -1.74 23.14 -0.31
C MET A 307 -2.89 24.01 0.16
N ILE A 308 -2.89 25.28 -0.25
CA ILE A 308 -3.78 26.31 0.32
C ILE A 308 -4.45 27.14 -0.78
N GLY A 309 -5.77 27.27 -0.77
CA GLY A 309 -6.48 28.12 -1.73
C GLY A 309 -5.97 29.58 -1.72
N GLN A 310 -6.01 30.21 -0.55
CA GLN A 310 -5.56 31.58 -0.34
C GLN A 310 -4.81 31.73 1.00
N THR A 311 -3.69 32.45 0.96
CA THR A 311 -2.96 32.87 2.17
C THR A 311 -3.19 34.36 2.44
N ASN A 312 -3.35 34.72 3.71
CA ASN A 312 -3.56 36.08 4.19
C ASN A 312 -2.41 36.52 5.13
N SER A 313 -2.43 37.78 5.55
CA SER A 313 -1.35 38.42 6.33
C SER A 313 -0.85 37.54 7.50
N GLY A 314 0.47 37.48 7.65
CA GLY A 314 1.15 36.69 8.69
C GLY A 314 1.27 35.20 8.39
N SER A 315 0.67 34.69 7.31
CA SER A 315 0.76 33.26 6.98
C SER A 315 2.12 32.87 6.38
N VAL A 316 2.67 31.75 6.82
CA VAL A 316 3.96 31.21 6.39
C VAL A 316 3.77 29.77 5.89
N ILE A 317 4.38 29.44 4.76
CA ILE A 317 4.53 28.06 4.28
C ILE A 317 6.03 27.82 4.07
N GLU A 318 6.60 26.85 4.78
CA GLU A 318 8.04 26.57 4.72
C GLU A 318 8.35 25.07 4.63
N ASN A 319 9.48 24.70 4.02
CA ASN A 319 9.95 23.32 3.93
C ASN A 319 8.84 22.34 3.50
N SER A 320 8.15 22.66 2.42
CA SER A 320 6.92 21.97 2.04
C SER A 320 6.85 21.74 0.54
N TYR A 321 6.17 20.68 0.12
CA TYR A 321 6.07 20.38 -1.30
C TYR A 321 4.72 19.83 -1.73
N VAL A 322 4.47 19.92 -3.03
CA VAL A 322 3.24 19.43 -3.66
C VAL A 322 3.56 18.61 -4.90
N THR A 323 2.94 17.44 -5.01
CA THR A 323 2.91 16.66 -6.25
C THR A 323 1.47 16.31 -6.64
N GLY A 324 1.18 16.32 -7.94
CA GLY A 324 -0.13 15.87 -8.44
C GLY A 324 -0.73 16.75 -9.53
N THR A 325 -2.07 16.71 -9.63
CA THR A 325 -2.84 17.45 -10.65
C THR A 325 -3.79 18.45 -10.00
N ILE A 326 -3.80 19.68 -10.52
CA ILE A 326 -4.70 20.74 -10.08
C ILE A 326 -5.50 21.25 -11.29
N GLU A 327 -6.82 21.20 -11.20
CA GLU A 327 -7.75 21.57 -12.25
C GLU A 327 -8.62 22.77 -11.83
N GLY A 328 -8.57 23.85 -12.62
CA GLY A 328 -9.51 24.96 -12.50
C GLY A 328 -10.53 24.93 -13.62
N THR A 329 -11.79 25.20 -13.30
CA THR A 329 -12.90 25.05 -14.26
C THR A 329 -13.38 26.36 -14.87
N ILE A 330 -13.02 27.52 -14.31
CA ILE A 330 -13.55 28.81 -14.76
C ILE A 330 -12.79 29.40 -15.95
N TYR A 331 -13.54 30.07 -16.84
CA TYR A 331 -13.02 31.05 -17.78
C TYR A 331 -13.24 32.46 -17.21
N HIS A 332 -12.17 33.21 -16.97
CA HIS A 332 -12.20 34.55 -16.37
C HIS A 332 -10.97 35.34 -16.84
N ASP A 333 -11.03 36.68 -16.85
CA ASP A 333 -9.93 37.52 -17.33
C ASP A 333 -8.65 37.36 -16.50
N LEU A 334 -8.80 37.09 -15.21
CA LEU A 334 -7.72 36.75 -14.28
C LEU A 334 -7.42 35.24 -14.22
N GLY A 335 -8.06 34.45 -15.09
CA GLY A 335 -8.09 32.99 -15.08
C GLY A 335 -8.53 32.36 -13.76
N ALA A 336 -8.22 31.07 -13.62
CA ALA A 336 -8.61 30.26 -12.47
C ALA A 336 -7.78 30.55 -11.22
N ARG A 337 -6.62 31.22 -11.34
CA ARG A 337 -5.72 31.54 -10.23
C ARG A 337 -5.25 30.28 -9.50
N ILE A 338 -4.62 29.39 -10.25
CA ILE A 338 -4.09 28.14 -9.74
C ILE A 338 -2.63 28.32 -9.34
N GLY A 339 -2.25 27.86 -8.15
CA GLY A 339 -0.86 27.76 -7.71
C GLY A 339 -0.53 26.35 -7.23
N GLY A 340 0.67 25.85 -7.54
CA GLY A 340 1.10 24.57 -6.97
C GLY A 340 1.13 24.58 -5.44
N ILE A 341 1.53 25.69 -4.81
CA ILE A 341 1.41 25.89 -3.35
C ILE A 341 0.11 26.60 -3.01
N THR A 342 -0.11 27.81 -3.56
CA THR A 342 -1.32 28.60 -3.27
C THR A 342 -1.88 29.37 -4.45
N GLY A 343 -3.21 29.38 -4.60
CA GLY A 343 -3.88 30.11 -5.67
C GLY A 343 -3.78 31.64 -5.52
N TRP A 344 -3.79 32.14 -4.29
CA TRP A 344 -3.60 33.57 -3.99
C TRP A 344 -2.71 33.80 -2.78
N HIS A 345 -1.57 34.46 -2.99
CA HIS A 345 -0.58 34.71 -1.94
C HIS A 345 -0.58 36.16 -1.43
N SER A 346 -1.26 36.39 -0.31
CA SER A 346 -1.16 37.64 0.49
C SER A 346 -0.52 37.37 1.87
N GLY A 347 0.20 36.26 2.00
CA GLY A 347 0.88 35.85 3.22
C GLY A 347 2.23 36.52 3.43
N ALA A 348 2.90 36.16 4.52
CA ALA A 348 4.22 36.65 4.86
C ALA A 348 5.33 36.04 3.99
N SER A 349 5.32 34.72 3.78
CA SER A 349 6.31 34.06 2.92
C SER A 349 5.92 32.65 2.46
N ILE A 350 6.47 32.27 1.31
CA ILE A 350 6.71 30.88 0.89
C ILE A 350 8.23 30.68 0.85
N ASP A 351 8.75 29.68 1.54
CA ASP A 351 10.20 29.51 1.73
C ASP A 351 10.63 28.04 1.70
N HIS A 352 11.71 27.69 0.99
CA HIS A 352 12.18 26.30 0.87
C HIS A 352 11.08 25.33 0.41
N CYS A 353 10.26 25.74 -0.57
CA CYS A 353 9.16 24.93 -1.08
C CYS A 353 9.42 24.45 -2.50
N PHE A 354 8.90 23.27 -2.86
CA PHE A 354 8.92 22.83 -4.25
C PHE A 354 7.59 22.27 -4.75
N THR A 355 7.40 22.28 -6.07
CA THR A 355 6.22 21.67 -6.70
C THR A 355 6.59 20.80 -7.89
N ASN A 356 5.86 19.69 -8.05
CA ASN A 356 5.82 18.88 -9.26
C ASN A 356 4.36 18.65 -9.65
N VAL A 357 3.81 19.59 -10.40
CA VAL A 357 2.37 19.68 -10.65
C VAL A 357 2.02 19.77 -12.12
N THR A 358 0.92 19.13 -12.48
CA THR A 358 0.22 19.36 -13.75
C THR A 358 -1.00 20.23 -13.51
N ILE A 359 -1.04 21.39 -14.15
CA ILE A 359 -2.13 22.36 -14.06
C ILE A 359 -3.02 22.25 -15.30
N LYS A 360 -4.30 21.97 -15.09
CA LYS A 360 -5.33 21.91 -16.14
C LYS A 360 -6.29 23.07 -15.97
N ALA A 361 -6.40 23.93 -16.96
CA ALA A 361 -7.32 25.07 -16.92
C ALA A 361 -7.70 25.53 -18.33
N PRO A 362 -8.87 26.19 -18.50
CA PRO A 362 -9.29 26.78 -19.77
C PRO A 362 -8.30 27.80 -20.34
N SER A 363 -7.53 28.47 -19.48
CA SER A 363 -6.49 29.42 -19.86
C SER A 363 -5.33 29.36 -18.88
N LYS A 364 -4.14 29.73 -19.34
CA LYS A 364 -2.94 29.86 -18.50
C LYS A 364 -2.92 31.12 -17.64
N THR A 365 -3.73 32.12 -17.96
CA THR A 365 -3.74 33.41 -17.24
C THR A 365 -3.97 33.18 -15.75
N GLY A 366 -3.15 33.83 -14.91
CA GLY A 366 -3.27 33.73 -13.46
C GLY A 366 -2.84 32.38 -12.87
N ASN A 367 -2.37 31.41 -13.64
CA ASN A 367 -1.88 30.14 -13.11
C ASN A 367 -0.35 30.11 -13.05
N GLY A 368 0.22 29.64 -11.93
CA GLY A 368 1.65 29.50 -11.75
C GLY A 368 2.03 28.23 -11.00
N GLY A 369 3.24 27.74 -11.23
CA GLY A 369 3.74 26.51 -10.60
C GLY A 369 3.92 26.58 -9.09
N LEU A 370 4.21 27.76 -8.52
CA LEU A 370 4.21 28.00 -7.07
C LEU A 370 2.96 28.75 -6.64
N ILE A 371 2.67 29.87 -7.29
CA ILE A 371 1.53 30.74 -6.92
C ILE A 371 0.68 31.13 -8.13
N GLY A 372 -0.63 31.29 -7.94
CA GLY A 372 -1.50 31.88 -8.95
C GLY A 372 -1.36 33.40 -9.01
N GLY A 373 -2.02 34.10 -8.08
CA GLY A 373 -1.91 35.55 -7.84
C GLY A 373 -1.35 35.89 -6.47
N PRO A 374 -1.09 37.17 -6.15
CA PRO A 374 -2.05 38.24 -6.35
C PRO A 374 -1.91 38.92 -7.72
N ASN A 375 -2.94 39.69 -8.12
CA ASN A 375 -2.88 40.56 -9.29
C ASN A 375 -2.58 42.00 -8.84
N GLY A 376 -1.30 42.26 -8.53
CA GLY A 376 -0.82 43.47 -7.86
C GLY A 376 -0.31 43.16 -6.45
N ALA A 377 0.84 43.75 -6.08
CA ALA A 377 1.74 43.39 -4.97
C ALA A 377 2.87 42.42 -5.35
N ASN A 378 3.88 42.30 -4.48
CA ASN A 378 5.06 41.47 -4.68
C ASN A 378 5.25 40.57 -3.46
N PRO A 379 4.67 39.36 -3.44
CA PRO A 379 4.86 38.44 -2.32
C PRO A 379 6.31 37.97 -2.19
N LYS A 380 6.68 37.53 -0.99
CA LYS A 380 8.00 36.97 -0.69
C LYS A 380 8.00 35.47 -0.97
N ILE A 381 8.77 35.06 -1.97
CA ILE A 381 9.03 33.66 -2.30
C ILE A 381 10.54 33.45 -2.30
N THR A 382 11.03 32.54 -1.47
CA THR A 382 12.47 32.37 -1.27
C THR A 382 12.89 30.90 -1.35
N TYR A 383 14.06 30.63 -1.93
CA TYR A 383 14.69 29.30 -1.97
C TYR A 383 13.76 28.19 -2.46
N SER A 384 12.96 28.46 -3.50
CA SER A 384 11.87 27.58 -3.93
C SER A 384 12.00 27.18 -5.39
N PHE A 385 11.48 26.02 -5.75
CA PHE A 385 11.67 25.42 -7.07
C PHE A 385 10.37 24.83 -7.64
N SER A 386 10.19 24.89 -8.96
CA SER A 386 8.94 24.46 -9.59
C SER A 386 9.15 23.65 -10.87
N ILE A 387 8.51 22.48 -10.89
CA ILE A 387 8.25 21.65 -12.06
C ILE A 387 6.75 21.79 -12.38
N ALA A 388 6.41 22.72 -13.27
CA ALA A 388 5.02 23.04 -13.58
C ALA A 388 4.69 22.77 -15.04
N ASN A 389 3.73 21.87 -15.26
CA ASN A 389 3.27 21.48 -16.58
C ASN A 389 1.81 21.89 -16.83
N GLY A 390 1.42 22.03 -18.10
CA GLY A 390 0.05 22.31 -18.54
C GLY A 390 -0.25 23.81 -18.74
N SER A 391 -1.48 24.22 -18.46
CA SER A 391 -1.97 25.59 -18.68
C SER A 391 -1.46 26.55 -17.58
N THR A 392 -0.15 26.81 -17.53
CA THR A 392 0.47 27.56 -16.43
C THR A 392 1.74 28.32 -16.83
N ASN A 393 2.09 29.33 -16.04
CA ASN A 393 3.46 29.81 -15.95
C ASN A 393 4.28 28.94 -14.96
N LYS A 394 5.61 28.98 -15.03
CA LYS A 394 6.47 28.09 -14.24
C LYS A 394 6.51 28.45 -12.75
N ILE A 395 6.43 29.73 -12.38
CA ILE A 395 6.44 30.18 -10.97
C ILE A 395 5.12 30.84 -10.57
N ALA A 396 4.74 31.93 -11.25
CA ALA A 396 3.64 32.80 -10.84
C ALA A 396 2.68 33.11 -12.00
N GLY A 397 1.38 33.13 -11.72
CA GLY A 397 0.35 33.48 -12.69
C GLY A 397 0.37 34.93 -13.18
N PHE A 398 1.02 35.84 -12.43
CA PHE A 398 1.19 37.25 -12.78
C PHE A 398 2.65 37.69 -12.53
N ASN A 399 3.02 38.86 -13.08
CA ASN A 399 4.35 39.43 -12.87
C ASN A 399 4.45 40.10 -11.49
N VAL A 400 4.68 39.28 -10.45
CA VAL A 400 4.70 39.70 -9.03
C VAL A 400 5.96 39.27 -8.28
N LEU A 401 7.03 38.95 -9.01
CA LEU A 401 8.24 38.32 -8.46
C LEU A 401 9.33 39.31 -8.05
N ALA A 402 9.00 40.60 -7.82
CA ALA A 402 10.03 41.59 -7.48
C ALA A 402 10.70 41.33 -6.12
N ASN A 403 10.02 40.63 -5.21
CA ASN A 403 10.51 40.24 -3.87
C ASN A 403 10.96 38.76 -3.81
N ALA A 404 11.08 38.08 -4.95
CA ALA A 404 11.61 36.72 -5.00
C ALA A 404 13.11 36.71 -4.66
N LYS A 405 13.61 35.58 -4.15
CA LYS A 405 15.04 35.34 -3.90
C LYS A 405 15.37 33.87 -4.13
N GLU A 406 16.31 33.56 -5.01
CA GLU A 406 16.72 32.17 -5.29
C GLU A 406 15.52 31.26 -5.63
N VAL A 407 14.70 31.68 -6.60
CA VAL A 407 13.56 30.91 -7.10
C VAL A 407 13.91 30.28 -8.44
N TYR A 408 13.60 29.00 -8.62
CA TYR A 408 14.07 28.22 -9.76
C TYR A 408 12.94 27.60 -10.58
N GLU A 409 13.05 27.72 -11.90
CA GLU A 409 12.20 27.09 -12.89
C GLU A 409 12.90 25.85 -13.46
N TYR A 410 12.23 24.70 -13.48
CA TYR A 410 12.78 23.56 -14.21
C TYR A 410 12.71 23.83 -15.71
N LYS A 411 13.85 23.67 -16.39
CA LYS A 411 14.00 23.90 -17.82
C LYS A 411 13.00 23.08 -18.65
N ASP A 412 12.92 21.78 -18.39
CA ASP A 412 12.16 20.85 -19.23
C ASP A 412 10.67 20.79 -18.89
N ALA A 413 10.22 21.53 -17.86
CA ALA A 413 8.80 21.73 -17.62
C ALA A 413 8.17 22.56 -18.75
N ASN A 414 6.95 22.21 -19.18
CA ASN A 414 6.30 22.83 -20.33
C ASN A 414 5.48 24.10 -20.02
N GLY A 415 5.46 24.56 -18.76
CA GLY A 415 4.91 25.86 -18.39
C GLY A 415 5.65 27.04 -19.04
N THR A 416 5.00 28.20 -19.14
CA THR A 416 5.65 29.42 -19.67
C THR A 416 6.59 30.02 -18.62
N THR A 417 7.82 30.37 -19.02
CA THR A 417 8.78 31.01 -18.10
C THR A 417 8.28 32.36 -17.56
N ASN A 418 8.59 32.65 -16.30
CA ASN A 418 8.41 33.96 -15.68
C ASN A 418 9.68 34.83 -15.74
N ILE A 419 10.81 34.29 -16.22
CA ILE A 419 12.10 34.99 -16.30
C ILE A 419 12.00 36.13 -17.31
N ASN A 420 12.41 37.32 -16.91
CA ASN A 420 12.52 38.51 -17.74
C ASN A 420 13.63 39.44 -17.20
N ALA A 421 13.90 40.52 -17.93
CA ALA A 421 14.99 41.46 -17.61
C ALA A 421 14.91 42.05 -16.17
N ASN A 422 13.73 42.11 -15.56
CA ASN A 422 13.53 42.72 -14.24
C ASN A 422 13.67 41.72 -13.06
N ASN A 423 13.72 40.42 -13.32
CA ASN A 423 13.74 39.39 -12.27
C ASN A 423 14.76 38.27 -12.47
N GLN A 424 15.55 38.29 -13.55
CA GLN A 424 16.54 37.24 -13.87
C GLN A 424 17.64 37.05 -12.82
N ASP A 425 17.84 38.01 -11.92
CA ASP A 425 18.72 37.90 -10.75
C ASP A 425 18.10 37.09 -9.60
N LYS A 426 16.76 36.98 -9.59
CA LYS A 426 15.96 36.37 -8.50
C LYS A 426 15.30 35.06 -8.91
N VAL A 427 14.89 34.97 -10.18
CA VAL A 427 14.24 33.82 -10.81
C VAL A 427 15.16 33.28 -11.88
N LYS A 428 15.57 32.02 -11.75
CA LYS A 428 16.60 31.40 -12.58
C LYS A 428 16.10 30.07 -13.14
N GLU A 429 16.70 29.63 -14.24
CA GLU A 429 16.43 28.31 -14.81
C GLU A 429 17.41 27.28 -14.22
N VAL A 430 16.93 26.05 -14.00
CA VAL A 430 17.75 24.88 -13.66
C VAL A 430 17.41 23.72 -14.57
N SER A 431 18.43 23.04 -15.10
CA SER A 431 18.28 21.82 -15.93
C SER A 431 18.63 20.54 -15.17
N ASP A 432 19.60 20.61 -14.27
CA ASP A 432 20.04 19.46 -13.49
C ASP A 432 19.44 19.53 -12.09
N ILE A 433 18.36 18.77 -11.90
CA ILE A 433 17.61 18.70 -10.64
C ILE A 433 17.86 17.37 -9.92
N TYR A 434 18.79 16.55 -10.43
CA TYR A 434 19.16 15.26 -9.83
C TYR A 434 20.60 15.31 -9.32
N THR A 435 21.02 16.50 -8.89
CA THR A 435 22.31 16.73 -8.25
C THR A 435 22.08 17.28 -6.84
N LYS A 436 22.57 16.56 -5.82
CA LYS A 436 22.41 16.94 -4.40
C LYS A 436 22.90 18.36 -4.08
N SER A 437 23.93 18.86 -4.76
CA SER A 437 24.46 20.23 -4.54
C SER A 437 23.49 21.34 -4.93
N PHE A 438 22.59 21.11 -5.89
CA PHE A 438 21.53 22.08 -6.19
C PHE A 438 20.65 22.33 -4.95
N TYR A 439 20.30 21.27 -4.24
CA TYR A 439 19.44 21.39 -3.07
C TYR A 439 20.16 21.96 -1.84
N THR A 440 21.40 21.55 -1.60
CA THR A 440 22.18 21.96 -0.43
C THR A 440 22.89 23.31 -0.60
N ASP A 441 23.52 23.56 -1.74
CA ASP A 441 24.30 24.78 -1.98
C ASP A 441 23.47 25.93 -2.53
N VAL A 442 22.45 25.64 -3.34
CA VAL A 442 21.64 26.67 -4.00
C VAL A 442 20.35 26.92 -3.23
N LEU A 443 19.53 25.90 -3.06
CA LEU A 443 18.27 26.01 -2.33
C LEU A 443 18.43 26.00 -0.81
N LYS A 444 19.62 25.67 -0.28
CA LYS A 444 19.90 25.66 1.16
C LYS A 444 18.92 24.78 1.97
N LEU A 445 18.46 23.67 1.38
CA LEU A 445 17.61 22.70 2.07
C LEU A 445 18.37 22.10 3.26
N ASP A 446 17.75 22.13 4.43
CA ASP A 446 18.30 21.56 5.66
C ASP A 446 18.18 20.04 5.64
N GLU A 447 19.31 19.33 5.62
CA GLU A 447 19.38 17.87 5.63
C GLU A 447 18.85 17.23 6.93
N SER A 448 18.55 18.00 7.98
CA SER A 448 17.80 17.50 9.15
C SER A 448 16.30 17.36 8.87
N VAL A 449 15.78 18.09 7.88
CA VAL A 449 14.36 18.12 7.47
C VAL A 449 14.15 17.32 6.18
N TRP A 450 15.02 17.55 5.21
CA TRP A 450 14.93 16.97 3.87
C TRP A 450 15.76 15.69 3.75
N ASN A 451 15.21 14.70 3.07
CA ASN A 451 15.93 13.56 2.56
C ASN A 451 16.44 13.88 1.16
N LEU A 452 17.76 13.98 1.02
CA LEU A 452 18.44 14.32 -0.22
C LEU A 452 19.32 13.18 -0.75
N ASP A 453 19.36 12.05 -0.04
CA ASP A 453 20.31 10.97 -0.33
C ASP A 453 19.94 10.20 -1.61
N LEU A 454 18.70 10.37 -2.08
CA LEU A 454 18.17 9.72 -3.28
C LEU A 454 18.22 10.61 -4.53
N VAL A 455 18.68 11.86 -4.38
CA VAL A 455 18.67 12.83 -5.48
C VAL A 455 19.53 12.37 -6.65
N ASP A 456 20.75 11.90 -6.35
CA ASP A 456 21.69 11.44 -7.36
C ASP A 456 21.26 10.09 -7.99
N ASN A 457 20.23 9.43 -7.42
CA ASN A 457 19.57 8.25 -8.00
C ASN A 457 18.35 8.62 -8.88
N GLY A 458 18.21 9.90 -9.26
CA GLY A 458 17.12 10.35 -10.13
C GLY A 458 15.77 10.52 -9.41
N LYS A 459 15.77 10.61 -8.07
CA LYS A 459 14.56 10.92 -7.29
C LYS A 459 14.55 12.40 -6.91
N LEU A 460 13.36 13.00 -6.76
CA LEU A 460 13.24 14.34 -6.21
C LEU A 460 13.40 14.30 -4.68
N PRO A 461 13.80 15.41 -4.03
CA PRO A 461 13.80 15.49 -2.57
C PRO A 461 12.47 15.12 -1.95
N SER A 462 12.53 14.46 -0.79
CA SER A 462 11.39 14.15 0.05
C SER A 462 11.64 14.68 1.47
N LEU A 463 10.61 14.78 2.30
CA LEU A 463 10.78 15.13 3.71
C LEU A 463 11.08 13.85 4.49
N LYS A 464 12.00 13.88 5.46
CA LYS A 464 12.40 12.67 6.20
C LYS A 464 11.26 11.95 6.92
N ALA A 465 10.22 12.69 7.27
CA ALA A 465 9.08 12.18 7.99
C ALA A 465 7.84 11.98 7.11
N ASP A 466 7.94 12.23 5.80
CA ASP A 466 6.86 11.87 4.89
C ASP A 466 6.74 10.34 4.74
N PRO A 467 5.57 9.83 4.33
CA PRO A 467 5.33 8.40 4.22
C PRO A 467 5.83 7.79 2.89
N LEU A 468 6.71 8.47 2.15
CA LEU A 468 7.36 7.91 0.96
C LEU A 468 8.58 7.06 1.36
N PRO A 469 9.04 6.16 0.47
CA PRO A 469 10.33 5.48 0.63
C PRO A 469 11.46 6.48 0.92
N ASN A 470 12.21 6.23 1.99
CA ASN A 470 13.32 7.11 2.39
C ASN A 470 14.70 6.55 2.03
N THR A 471 14.77 5.31 1.55
CA THR A 471 16.01 4.69 1.09
C THR A 471 15.87 4.23 -0.37
N LEU A 472 17.01 4.07 -1.05
CA LEU A 472 17.02 3.54 -2.41
C LEU A 472 16.44 2.13 -2.44
N VAL A 473 16.77 1.32 -1.43
CA VAL A 473 16.26 -0.04 -1.25
C VAL A 473 14.72 -0.04 -1.17
N ASP A 474 14.12 0.87 -0.40
CA ASP A 474 12.66 0.94 -0.30
C ASP A 474 12.01 1.31 -1.65
N TYR A 475 12.65 2.19 -2.45
CA TYR A 475 12.18 2.52 -3.79
C TYR A 475 12.33 1.35 -4.77
N GLU A 476 13.46 0.65 -4.75
CA GLU A 476 13.68 -0.54 -5.57
C GLU A 476 12.66 -1.62 -5.23
N ILE A 477 12.41 -1.84 -3.93
CA ILE A 477 11.37 -2.74 -3.43
C ILE A 477 9.99 -2.34 -3.98
N GLN A 478 9.66 -1.05 -3.97
CA GLN A 478 8.40 -0.55 -4.52
C GLN A 478 8.32 -0.72 -6.04
N GLU A 479 9.42 -0.50 -6.77
CA GLU A 479 9.46 -0.63 -8.24
C GLU A 479 9.36 -2.08 -8.67
N ASN A 480 10.00 -3.00 -7.93
CA ASN A 480 10.01 -4.43 -8.20
C ASN A 480 10.20 -4.74 -9.70
N LYS A 481 11.31 -4.26 -10.28
CA LYS A 481 11.60 -4.30 -11.73
C LYS A 481 11.46 -5.70 -12.36
N ASN A 482 11.61 -6.75 -11.55
CA ASN A 482 11.54 -8.14 -11.98
C ASN A 482 10.20 -8.82 -11.66
N ASN A 483 9.23 -8.10 -11.10
CA ASN A 483 7.93 -8.60 -10.66
C ASN A 483 8.09 -9.86 -9.79
N ILE A 484 9.04 -9.82 -8.87
CA ILE A 484 9.27 -10.91 -7.91
C ILE A 484 8.16 -10.84 -6.87
N PRO A 485 7.34 -11.87 -6.65
CA PRO A 485 6.35 -11.84 -5.58
C PRO A 485 7.05 -11.71 -4.22
N ASN A 486 6.42 -11.03 -3.26
CA ASN A 486 6.98 -10.82 -1.91
C ASN A 486 8.41 -10.25 -1.92
N TYR A 487 8.72 -9.37 -2.88
CA TYR A 487 10.08 -8.92 -3.17
C TYR A 487 10.79 -8.28 -1.96
N LYS A 488 10.03 -7.60 -1.09
CA LYS A 488 10.57 -7.08 0.16
C LYS A 488 11.18 -8.19 1.02
N GLU A 489 10.48 -9.30 1.18
CA GLU A 489 10.95 -10.42 2.00
C GLU A 489 12.08 -11.19 1.31
N VAL A 490 12.11 -11.19 -0.03
CA VAL A 490 13.26 -11.68 -0.81
C VAL A 490 14.50 -10.85 -0.52
N ARG A 491 14.37 -9.51 -0.54
CA ARG A 491 15.46 -8.56 -0.22
C ARG A 491 15.93 -8.67 1.23
N ASN A 492 15.05 -9.06 2.14
CA ASN A 492 15.37 -9.26 3.56
C ASN A 492 16.14 -10.56 3.84
N GLN A 493 16.22 -11.50 2.89
CA GLN A 493 16.97 -12.75 3.11
C GLN A 493 18.47 -12.49 3.20
N GLU A 494 19.14 -13.11 4.18
CA GLU A 494 20.59 -12.98 4.40
C GLU A 494 21.41 -13.40 3.17
N ALA A 495 20.92 -14.39 2.41
CA ALA A 495 21.58 -14.89 1.20
C ALA A 495 21.20 -14.14 -0.09
N TYR A 496 20.46 -13.04 -0.02
CA TYR A 496 20.04 -12.29 -1.21
C TYR A 496 21.25 -11.75 -2.00
N MET A 497 21.16 -11.85 -3.33
CA MET A 497 22.14 -11.34 -4.29
C MET A 497 21.42 -10.62 -5.43
N GLU A 498 21.67 -9.32 -5.60
CA GLU A 498 21.03 -8.50 -6.65
C GLU A 498 21.22 -9.07 -8.07
N ALA A 499 22.41 -9.63 -8.35
CA ALA A 499 22.71 -10.25 -9.64
C ALA A 499 21.86 -11.50 -9.97
N ASN A 500 21.13 -12.05 -9.00
CA ASN A 500 20.33 -13.27 -9.14
C ASN A 500 18.82 -12.99 -9.16
N GLU A 501 18.38 -11.74 -9.22
CA GLU A 501 16.94 -11.40 -9.18
C GLU A 501 16.10 -12.02 -10.28
N VAL A 502 16.63 -12.12 -11.50
CA VAL A 502 15.93 -12.82 -12.59
C VAL A 502 15.77 -14.31 -12.25
N ALA A 503 16.79 -14.92 -11.63
CA ALA A 503 16.68 -16.27 -11.13
C ALA A 503 15.61 -16.38 -10.04
N TYR A 504 15.56 -15.46 -9.06
CA TYR A 504 14.51 -15.46 -8.02
C TYR A 504 13.10 -15.36 -8.62
N ALA A 505 12.89 -14.46 -9.58
CA ALA A 505 11.62 -14.33 -10.29
C ALA A 505 11.23 -15.64 -10.99
N ASN A 506 12.20 -16.29 -11.62
CA ASN A 506 11.98 -17.55 -12.33
C ASN A 506 11.74 -18.73 -11.37
N ILE A 507 12.44 -18.78 -10.24
CA ILE A 507 12.18 -19.77 -9.19
C ILE A 507 10.80 -19.58 -8.59
N ALA A 508 10.33 -18.34 -8.40
CA ALA A 508 8.96 -18.08 -7.96
C ALA A 508 7.91 -18.65 -8.94
N LYS A 509 8.18 -18.65 -10.25
CA LYS A 509 7.33 -19.31 -11.24
C LYS A 509 7.44 -20.83 -11.24
N LEU A 510 8.62 -21.38 -10.95
CA LEU A 510 8.83 -22.83 -10.89
C LEU A 510 8.31 -23.44 -9.59
N MET A 511 8.39 -22.72 -8.49
CA MET A 511 8.07 -23.16 -7.13
C MET A 511 7.15 -22.17 -6.40
N PRO A 512 5.95 -21.86 -6.93
CA PRO A 512 5.07 -20.80 -6.44
C PRO A 512 4.73 -20.84 -4.94
N PHE A 513 4.62 -22.03 -4.36
CA PHE A 513 4.22 -22.23 -2.97
C PHE A 513 5.40 -22.29 -2.00
N ALA A 514 6.62 -22.52 -2.50
CA ALA A 514 7.82 -22.62 -1.68
C ALA A 514 8.09 -21.33 -0.90
N SER A 515 8.84 -21.42 0.18
CA SER A 515 9.13 -20.24 1.00
C SER A 515 10.04 -19.24 0.26
N THR A 516 9.96 -17.98 0.65
CA THR A 516 10.82 -16.89 0.15
C THR A 516 12.30 -17.21 0.37
N GLU A 517 12.64 -17.86 1.49
CA GLU A 517 13.97 -18.39 1.78
C GLU A 517 14.39 -19.45 0.74
N ASP A 518 13.49 -20.38 0.38
CA ASP A 518 13.76 -21.38 -0.64
C ASP A 518 13.95 -20.73 -2.02
N TRP A 519 13.17 -19.71 -2.38
CA TRP A 519 13.36 -18.98 -3.64
C TRP A 519 14.76 -18.40 -3.77
N VAL A 520 15.26 -17.75 -2.71
CA VAL A 520 16.64 -17.22 -2.68
C VAL A 520 17.66 -18.35 -2.73
N SER A 521 17.45 -19.41 -1.94
CA SER A 521 18.35 -20.58 -1.88
C SER A 521 18.49 -21.28 -3.23
N TYR A 522 17.37 -21.58 -3.91
CA TYR A 522 17.38 -22.21 -5.23
C TYR A 522 17.88 -21.25 -6.31
N GLY A 523 17.48 -19.98 -6.27
CA GLY A 523 17.94 -18.99 -7.24
C GLY A 523 19.44 -18.81 -7.24
N ASN A 524 20.06 -18.82 -6.05
CA ASN A 524 21.52 -18.76 -5.90
C ASN A 524 22.26 -20.01 -6.40
N LYS A 525 21.56 -21.15 -6.48
CA LYS A 525 22.12 -22.40 -7.03
C LYS A 525 21.98 -22.48 -8.55
N VAL A 526 21.16 -21.62 -9.17
CA VAL A 526 21.04 -21.59 -10.64
C VAL A 526 22.35 -21.06 -11.22
N GLY A 527 23.02 -21.89 -12.03
CA GLY A 527 24.27 -21.51 -12.66
C GLY A 527 24.11 -20.31 -13.60
N THR A 528 25.06 -19.37 -13.59
CA THR A 528 25.02 -18.12 -14.36
C THR A 528 24.98 -18.32 -15.88
N SER A 529 25.35 -19.50 -16.38
CA SER A 529 25.23 -19.87 -17.79
C SER A 529 23.85 -20.40 -18.18
N SER A 530 22.93 -20.59 -17.22
CA SER A 530 21.58 -21.08 -17.47
C SER A 530 20.68 -19.97 -18.02
N SER A 531 19.78 -20.34 -18.94
CA SER A 531 18.68 -19.47 -19.37
C SER A 531 17.76 -19.09 -18.20
N ILE A 532 17.61 -19.96 -17.19
CA ILE A 532 16.83 -19.68 -15.97
C ILE A 532 17.47 -18.57 -15.13
N HIS A 533 18.79 -18.37 -15.23
CA HIS A 533 19.46 -17.27 -14.53
C HIS A 533 19.27 -15.93 -15.26
N SER A 534 19.27 -15.95 -16.58
CA SER A 534 19.46 -14.76 -17.43
C SER A 534 18.22 -14.30 -18.22
N LYS A 535 17.23 -15.17 -18.43
CA LYS A 535 16.02 -14.89 -19.22
C LYS A 535 14.77 -15.01 -18.35
N LYS A 536 13.91 -13.99 -18.37
CA LYS A 536 12.63 -14.04 -17.65
C LYS A 536 11.71 -15.08 -18.27
N ILE A 537 11.28 -16.05 -17.46
CA ILE A 537 10.24 -17.02 -17.83
C ILE A 537 8.93 -16.25 -17.89
N GLN A 538 8.18 -16.39 -18.97
CA GLN A 538 6.81 -15.89 -19.10
C GLN A 538 5.81 -16.92 -18.56
N TYR A 539 5.94 -18.19 -19.00
CA TYR A 539 5.04 -19.29 -18.63
C TYR A 539 5.80 -20.59 -18.33
N VAL A 540 5.25 -21.39 -17.43
CA VAL A 540 5.66 -22.79 -17.20
C VAL A 540 4.49 -23.69 -17.57
N LEU A 541 4.66 -24.56 -18.57
CA LEU A 541 3.60 -25.46 -19.05
C LEU A 541 3.90 -26.90 -18.62
N PRO A 542 3.13 -27.49 -17.68
CA PRO A 542 3.28 -28.88 -17.29
C PRO A 542 2.65 -29.82 -18.32
N LEU A 543 3.37 -30.87 -18.69
CA LEU A 543 3.00 -31.82 -19.74
C LEU A 543 3.02 -33.25 -19.21
N ASP A 544 2.05 -34.04 -19.68
CA ASP A 544 1.99 -35.47 -19.43
C ASP A 544 2.99 -36.24 -20.30
N LYS A 545 3.04 -37.56 -20.15
CA LYS A 545 3.90 -38.46 -20.94
C LYS A 545 3.65 -38.40 -22.45
N ASN A 546 2.50 -37.90 -22.89
CA ASN A 546 2.11 -37.77 -24.29
C ASN A 546 2.37 -36.35 -24.83
N GLY A 547 2.87 -35.44 -23.99
CA GLY A 547 3.07 -34.03 -24.35
C GLY A 547 1.79 -33.17 -24.30
N ALA A 548 0.71 -33.69 -23.71
CA ALA A 548 -0.52 -32.93 -23.50
C ALA A 548 -0.42 -32.07 -22.23
N LEU A 549 -1.05 -30.89 -22.24
CA LEU A 549 -1.06 -29.99 -21.10
C LEU A 549 -1.81 -30.62 -19.90
N VAL A 550 -1.15 -30.65 -18.74
CA VAL A 550 -1.76 -31.07 -17.48
C VAL A 550 -2.42 -29.86 -16.83
N THR A 551 -3.75 -29.88 -16.70
CA THR A 551 -4.51 -28.77 -16.12
C THR A 551 -4.89 -28.98 -14.65
N GLY A 552 -4.71 -30.19 -14.13
CA GLY A 552 -4.99 -30.56 -12.74
C GLY A 552 -4.23 -31.82 -12.36
N VAL A 553 -3.97 -32.00 -11.07
CA VAL A 553 -3.33 -33.18 -10.50
C VAL A 553 -4.28 -33.76 -9.46
N GLU A 554 -4.62 -35.04 -9.61
CA GLU A 554 -5.38 -35.79 -8.62
C GLU A 554 -4.42 -36.42 -7.60
N LYS A 555 -4.82 -36.52 -6.34
CA LYS A 555 -3.95 -37.05 -5.27
C LYS A 555 -3.48 -38.48 -5.57
N GLN A 556 -4.36 -39.31 -6.12
CA GLN A 556 -4.05 -40.67 -6.58
C GLN A 556 -3.16 -40.75 -7.83
N ASP A 557 -3.02 -39.67 -8.61
CA ASP A 557 -2.30 -39.63 -9.89
C ASP A 557 -1.28 -38.46 -9.86
N SER A 558 -0.54 -38.36 -8.75
CA SER A 558 0.37 -37.23 -8.49
C SER A 558 1.59 -37.22 -9.44
N ASP A 559 1.89 -38.33 -10.11
CA ASP A 559 2.98 -38.48 -11.07
C ASP A 559 2.61 -38.18 -12.53
N VAL A 560 1.41 -37.64 -12.79
CA VAL A 560 0.91 -37.31 -14.14
C VAL A 560 1.80 -36.33 -14.92
N VAL A 561 2.49 -35.40 -14.24
CA VAL A 561 3.42 -34.45 -14.88
C VAL A 561 4.78 -35.10 -15.06
N THR A 562 5.25 -35.18 -16.30
CA THR A 562 6.53 -35.82 -16.65
C THR A 562 7.52 -34.87 -17.33
N LYS A 563 7.04 -33.73 -17.82
CA LYS A 563 7.84 -32.69 -18.44
C LYS A 563 7.24 -31.31 -18.16
N ILE A 564 8.08 -30.29 -18.05
CA ILE A 564 7.67 -28.88 -18.09
C ILE A 564 8.30 -28.19 -19.29
N LEU A 565 7.58 -27.25 -19.90
CA LEU A 565 8.10 -26.36 -20.93
C LEU A 565 8.18 -24.94 -20.36
N LEU A 566 9.39 -24.40 -20.28
CA LEU A 566 9.65 -23.01 -19.92
C LEU A 566 9.56 -22.18 -21.19
N VAL A 567 8.69 -21.18 -21.19
CA VAL A 567 8.56 -20.20 -22.29
C VAL A 567 9.06 -18.87 -21.77
N TYR A 568 10.08 -18.31 -22.41
CA TYR A 568 10.72 -17.05 -22.01
C TYR A 568 10.04 -15.84 -22.68
N GLU A 569 10.22 -14.65 -22.11
CA GLU A 569 9.64 -13.39 -22.64
C GLU A 569 10.15 -13.01 -24.04
N ASP A 570 11.33 -13.51 -24.43
CA ASP A 570 11.89 -13.33 -25.77
C ASP A 570 11.32 -14.32 -26.81
N GLY A 571 10.42 -15.22 -26.39
CA GLY A 571 9.76 -16.22 -27.23
C GLY A 571 10.54 -17.54 -27.37
N GLU A 572 11.75 -17.65 -26.83
CA GLU A 572 12.46 -18.93 -26.77
C GLU A 572 11.81 -19.87 -25.74
N ASN A 573 12.10 -21.16 -25.86
CA ASN A 573 11.60 -22.15 -24.92
C ASN A 573 12.60 -23.28 -24.64
N GLU A 574 12.46 -23.88 -23.45
CA GLU A 574 13.31 -24.94 -22.94
C GLU A 574 12.43 -26.01 -22.26
N GLY A 575 12.61 -27.28 -22.63
CA GLY A 575 11.86 -28.38 -22.04
C GLY A 575 12.69 -29.14 -21.00
N LEU A 576 12.14 -29.32 -19.79
CA LEU A 576 12.79 -30.07 -18.71
C LEU A 576 11.97 -31.30 -18.33
N SER A 577 12.62 -32.46 -18.22
CA SER A 577 11.98 -33.65 -17.65
C SER A 577 11.85 -33.50 -16.14
N VAL A 578 10.74 -33.99 -15.59
CA VAL A 578 10.46 -33.94 -14.15
C VAL A 578 9.95 -35.28 -13.65
N GLN A 579 10.21 -35.59 -12.38
CA GLN A 579 9.73 -36.79 -11.70
C GLN A 579 9.07 -36.41 -10.39
N TYR A 580 7.92 -37.02 -10.09
CA TYR A 580 7.20 -36.75 -8.85
C TYR A 580 8.04 -37.10 -7.62
N LYS A 581 8.04 -36.18 -6.65
CA LYS A 581 8.81 -36.27 -5.41
C LYS A 581 7.91 -36.55 -4.23
N ASN A 582 7.05 -35.60 -3.86
CA ASN A 582 6.12 -35.68 -2.73
C ASN A 582 5.02 -34.62 -2.78
N LEU A 583 4.04 -34.79 -1.88
CA LEU A 583 3.07 -33.75 -1.52
C LEU A 583 3.57 -32.96 -0.32
N VAL A 584 3.62 -31.63 -0.44
CA VAL A 584 3.90 -30.72 0.67
C VAL A 584 2.58 -30.24 1.25
N GLY A 585 2.43 -30.29 2.59
CA GLY A 585 1.21 -29.92 3.28
C GLY A 585 -0.04 -30.71 2.84
N ASP A 586 0.14 -31.89 2.25
CA ASP A 586 -0.92 -32.71 1.62
C ASP A 586 -1.66 -32.05 0.44
N VAL A 587 -1.22 -30.87 -0.04
CA VAL A 587 -1.96 -30.06 -1.03
C VAL A 587 -1.13 -29.59 -2.23
N VAL A 588 0.21 -29.58 -2.17
CA VAL A 588 1.08 -29.15 -3.28
C VAL A 588 1.88 -30.32 -3.83
N ALA A 589 1.68 -30.68 -5.09
CA ALA A 589 2.52 -31.67 -5.79
C ALA A 589 3.86 -31.06 -6.20
N THR A 590 4.93 -31.75 -5.83
CA THR A 590 6.31 -31.32 -6.11
C THR A 590 7.05 -32.37 -6.93
N TYR A 591 7.96 -31.90 -7.77
CA TYR A 591 8.70 -32.69 -8.72
C TYR A 591 10.17 -32.30 -8.73
N GLU A 592 11.05 -33.28 -8.86
CA GLU A 592 12.47 -33.07 -9.12
C GLU A 592 12.70 -32.89 -10.62
N THR A 593 13.56 -31.93 -11.00
CA THR A 593 13.93 -31.72 -12.39
C THR A 593 15.21 -32.47 -12.75
N THR A 594 15.46 -32.71 -14.04
CA THR A 594 16.72 -33.30 -14.50
C THR A 594 17.93 -32.34 -14.48
N VAL A 595 17.76 -31.08 -14.06
CA VAL A 595 18.80 -30.04 -14.10
C VAL A 595 19.19 -29.60 -12.69
N GLY A 596 20.29 -30.17 -12.18
CA GLY A 596 20.81 -29.84 -10.85
C GLY A 596 19.83 -30.19 -9.72
N ASP A 597 19.86 -29.40 -8.64
CA ASP A 597 18.95 -29.57 -7.49
C ASP A 597 17.59 -28.87 -7.72
N LEU A 598 17.29 -28.35 -8.91
CA LEU A 598 16.09 -27.55 -9.16
C LEU A 598 14.82 -28.40 -9.03
N GLN A 599 13.79 -27.81 -8.41
CA GLN A 599 12.47 -28.42 -8.24
C GLN A 599 11.39 -27.64 -8.99
N TYR A 600 10.27 -28.32 -9.21
CA TYR A 600 9.05 -27.77 -9.78
C TYR A 600 7.86 -28.06 -8.86
N GLN A 601 6.98 -27.09 -8.68
CA GLN A 601 5.70 -27.27 -8.01
C GLN A 601 4.57 -27.05 -9.01
N PHE A 602 3.61 -27.98 -9.02
CA PHE A 602 2.41 -27.80 -9.84
C PHE A 602 1.65 -26.56 -9.38
N HIS A 603 1.24 -25.71 -10.32
CA HIS A 603 0.74 -24.35 -10.01
C HIS A 603 -0.65 -24.30 -9.37
N ASN A 604 -1.29 -25.45 -9.16
CA ASN A 604 -2.57 -25.57 -8.46
C ASN A 604 -2.47 -26.58 -7.32
N TYR A 605 -3.37 -26.45 -6.35
CA TYR A 605 -3.51 -27.46 -5.32
C TYR A 605 -4.02 -28.78 -5.92
N VAL A 606 -3.52 -29.88 -5.38
CA VAL A 606 -3.93 -31.23 -5.75
C VAL A 606 -5.37 -31.46 -5.30
N VAL A 607 -6.15 -32.11 -6.16
CA VAL A 607 -7.56 -32.39 -5.87
C VAL A 607 -7.69 -33.80 -5.30
N ASP A 608 -8.34 -33.90 -4.15
CA ASP A 608 -8.73 -35.17 -3.52
C ASP A 608 -10.18 -35.49 -3.96
N VAL A 609 -10.31 -36.08 -5.15
CA VAL A 609 -11.63 -36.40 -5.72
C VAL A 609 -12.02 -37.83 -5.34
N ASN A 610 -12.97 -37.98 -4.43
CA ASN A 610 -13.72 -39.23 -4.24
C ASN A 610 -14.56 -39.54 -5.50
N GLU A 611 -14.68 -40.81 -5.89
CA GLU A 611 -15.60 -41.28 -6.95
C GLU A 611 -17.05 -40.77 -6.82
N ASP A 612 -17.55 -40.58 -5.58
CA ASP A 612 -18.87 -40.01 -5.31
C ASP A 612 -18.96 -38.55 -5.80
N LEU A 613 -17.87 -37.79 -5.62
CA LEU A 613 -17.72 -36.40 -6.06
C LEU A 613 -17.69 -36.30 -7.60
N LYS A 614 -17.06 -37.28 -8.28
CA LYS A 614 -17.04 -37.34 -9.75
C LYS A 614 -18.45 -37.57 -10.30
N GLN A 615 -19.25 -38.41 -9.65
CA GLN A 615 -20.63 -38.67 -10.07
C GLN A 615 -21.53 -37.45 -9.92
N GLU A 616 -21.41 -36.71 -8.82
CA GLU A 616 -22.28 -35.57 -8.52
C GLU A 616 -22.04 -34.34 -9.43
N VAL A 617 -20.82 -34.10 -9.91
CA VAL A 617 -20.51 -33.02 -10.87
C VAL A 617 -20.98 -33.35 -12.30
N LEU A 618 -21.04 -34.64 -12.63
CA LEU A 618 -21.39 -35.12 -13.98
C LEU A 618 -22.90 -35.25 -14.19
N THR A 619 -23.69 -35.30 -13.12
CA THR A 619 -25.16 -35.22 -13.11
C THR A 619 -25.67 -33.79 -13.03
#